data_AF-A0A7D5M5S8-F1
#
_entry.id   AF-A0A7D5M5S8-F1
#
_cell.length_a   1.000
_cell.length_b   1.000
_cell.length_c   1.000
_cell.angle_alpha   90.00
_cell.angle_beta   90.00
_cell.angle_gamma   90.00
#
_symmetry.space_group_name_H-M   'P 1'
#
loop_
_entity.id
_entity.type
_entity.pdbx_description
1 polymer ?
#
loop_
_entity_poly.entity_id
_entity_poly.type
_entity_poly.pdbx_seq_one_letter_code
_entity_poly.pdbx_strand_id
1 'polypeptide(L)'
;MVLSDKILDEILEYLEKSINNLAKEAFENLELEGGFEGVKEFLQSQYDIRLENLLSAKKSSIHHLESSMKNKVIQRKQTIFENITNQYQN
;
A
#
# COMPACT_ATOMS: atom_id res chain seq x y z
N MET A 1 -14.24 -12.90 13.50
CA MET A 1 -13.69 -13.82 12.51
C MET A 1 -12.22 -13.48 12.38
N VAL A 2 -11.31 -14.43 12.56
CA VAL A 2 -9.88 -14.18 12.39
C VAL A 2 -9.61 -14.09 10.89
N LEU A 3 -8.97 -13.02 10.44
CA LEU A 3 -8.55 -12.87 9.05
C LEU A 3 -7.59 -14.00 8.71
N SER A 4 -7.81 -14.74 7.62
CA SER A 4 -6.89 -15.78 7.20
C SER A 4 -5.73 -15.21 6.38
N ASP A 5 -4.61 -15.92 6.36
CA ASP A 5 -3.42 -15.53 5.59
C ASP A 5 -3.73 -15.38 4.08
N LYS A 6 -4.57 -16.27 3.54
CA LYS A 6 -5.05 -16.21 2.16
C LYS A 6 -5.85 -14.93 1.87
N ILE A 7 -6.75 -14.55 2.79
CA ILE A 7 -7.53 -13.32 2.63
C ILE A 7 -6.62 -12.10 2.70
N LEU A 8 -5.59 -12.13 3.55
CA LEU A 8 -4.59 -11.07 3.61
C LEU A 8 -3.82 -10.95 2.29
N ASP A 9 -3.40 -12.07 1.70
CA ASP A 9 -2.70 -12.07 0.42
C ASP A 9 -3.54 -11.47 -0.71
N GLU A 10 -4.82 -11.83 -0.79
CA GLU A 10 -5.78 -11.25 -1.75
C GLU A 10 -5.94 -9.73 -1.55
N ILE A 11 -6.02 -9.27 -0.29
CA ILE A 11 -6.06 -7.84 0.05
C ILE A 11 -4.79 -7.14 -0.40
N LEU A 12 -3.61 -7.71 -0.12
CA LEU A 12 -2.33 -7.11 -0.43
C LEU A 12 -2.04 -7.09 -1.94
N GLU A 13 -2.46 -8.10 -2.69
CA GLU A 13 -2.38 -8.11 -4.15
C GLU A 13 -3.28 -7.02 -4.78
N TYR A 14 -4.51 -6.87 -4.27
CA TYR A 14 -5.37 -5.78 -4.71
C TYR A 14 -4.79 -4.40 -4.36
N LEU A 15 -4.29 -4.24 -3.14
CA LEU A 15 -3.70 -2.99 -2.67
C LEU A 15 -2.49 -2.58 -3.52
N GLU A 16 -1.61 -3.53 -3.85
CA GLU A 16 -0.47 -3.30 -4.75
C GLU A 16 -0.92 -2.75 -6.11
N LYS A 17 -1.86 -3.42 -6.78
CA LYS A 17 -2.40 -2.95 -8.08
C LYS A 17 -2.98 -1.55 -7.95
N SER A 18 -3.72 -1.31 -6.87
CA SER A 18 -4.33 -0.01 -6.59
C SER A 18 -3.30 1.10 -6.39
N ILE A 19 -2.19 0.82 -5.70
CA ILE A 19 -1.14 1.81 -5.43
C ILE A 19 -0.26 2.05 -6.65
N ASN A 20 0.03 1.02 -7.45
CA ASN A 20 0.76 1.18 -8.70
C ASN A 20 -0.02 2.04 -9.72
N ASN A 21 -1.34 1.85 -9.81
CA ASN A 21 -2.19 2.71 -10.65
C ASN A 21 -2.18 4.16 -10.16
N LEU A 22 -2.29 4.36 -8.85
CA LEU A 22 -2.24 5.70 -8.27
C LEU A 22 -0.86 6.36 -8.46
N ALA A 23 0.22 5.60 -8.34
CA ALA A 23 1.57 6.09 -8.58
C ALA A 23 1.72 6.59 -10.03
N LYS A 24 1.23 5.82 -11.00
CA LYS A 24 1.19 6.25 -12.40
C LYS A 24 0.44 7.56 -12.57
N GLU A 25 -0.78 7.65 -12.05
CA GLU A 25 -1.57 8.89 -12.12
C GLU A 25 -0.87 10.06 -11.43
N ALA A 26 -0.25 9.82 -10.28
CA ALA A 26 0.40 10.86 -9.49
C ALA A 26 1.65 11.43 -10.19
N PHE A 27 2.52 10.56 -10.72
CA PHE A 27 3.73 11.01 -11.41
C PHE A 27 3.45 11.57 -12.81
N GLU A 28 2.39 11.14 -13.49
CA GLU A 28 2.05 11.63 -14.83
C GLU A 28 1.19 12.90 -14.80
N ASN A 29 0.30 13.08 -13.80
CA ASN A 29 -0.76 14.07 -13.86
C ASN A 29 -0.96 14.91 -12.60
N LEU A 30 -0.50 14.47 -11.42
CA LEU A 30 -0.71 15.23 -10.18
C LEU A 30 0.47 16.18 -9.93
N GLU A 31 0.20 17.47 -9.92
CA GLU A 31 1.15 18.50 -9.47
C GLU A 31 1.18 18.55 -7.94
N LEU A 32 1.80 17.54 -7.32
CA LEU A 32 2.01 17.51 -5.88
C LEU A 32 3.22 18.37 -5.49
N GLU A 33 3.06 19.17 -4.43
CA GLU A 33 4.17 19.92 -3.84
C GLU A 33 5.25 18.96 -3.32
N GLY A 34 6.52 19.35 -3.41
CA GLY A 34 7.65 18.52 -2.97
C GLY A 34 8.20 17.54 -4.00
N GLY A 35 7.71 17.59 -5.26
CA GLY A 35 8.23 16.77 -6.36
C GLY A 35 8.14 15.28 -6.06
N PHE A 36 9.20 14.53 -6.35
CA PHE A 36 9.22 13.08 -6.17
C PHE A 36 8.94 12.66 -4.71
N GLU A 37 9.56 13.31 -3.72
CA GLU A 37 9.36 12.93 -2.31
C GLU A 37 7.94 13.26 -1.84
N GLY A 38 7.37 14.37 -2.30
CA GLY A 38 5.96 14.71 -2.04
C GLY A 38 4.99 13.67 -2.60
N VAL A 39 5.22 13.19 -3.83
CA VAL A 39 4.42 12.09 -4.40
C VAL A 39 4.58 10.81 -3.58
N LYS A 40 5.80 10.49 -3.12
CA LYS A 40 6.08 9.29 -2.32
C LYS A 40 5.39 9.34 -0.94
N GLU A 41 5.43 10.47 -0.25
CA GLU A 41 4.72 10.68 1.02
C GLU A 41 3.20 10.54 0.84
N PHE A 42 2.65 11.14 -0.21
CA PHE A 42 1.25 10.99 -0.60
C PHE A 42 0.87 9.51 -0.81
N LEU A 43 1.65 8.78 -1.61
CA LEU A 43 1.38 7.37 -1.90
C LEU A 43 1.46 6.50 -0.63
N GLN A 44 2.40 6.76 0.28
CA GLN A 44 2.49 6.03 1.56
C GLN A 44 1.26 6.24 2.44
N SER A 45 0.77 7.47 2.54
CA SER A 45 -0.48 7.79 3.24
C SER A 45 -1.67 7.06 2.60
N GLN A 46 -1.74 7.05 1.27
CA GLN A 46 -2.80 6.36 0.53
C GLN A 46 -2.74 4.84 0.70
N TYR A 47 -1.55 4.25 0.80
CA TYR A 47 -1.38 2.83 1.12
C TYR A 47 -2.03 2.50 2.47
N ASP A 48 -1.70 3.27 3.51
CA ASP A 48 -2.18 3.00 4.87
C ASP A 48 -3.70 3.17 4.99
N ILE A 49 -4.26 4.24 4.39
CA ILE A 49 -5.71 4.48 4.35
C ILE A 49 -6.44 3.33 3.63
N ARG A 50 -5.94 2.92 2.45
CA ARG A 50 -6.58 1.86 1.65
C ARG A 50 -6.49 0.51 2.34
N LEU A 51 -5.35 0.18 2.95
CA LEU A 51 -5.20 -1.06 3.71
C LEU A 51 -6.20 -1.13 4.86
N GLU A 52 -6.31 -0.07 5.66
CA GLU A 52 -7.23 -0.04 6.80
C GLU A 52 -8.70 -0.18 6.35
N ASN A 53 -9.07 0.47 5.23
CA ASN A 53 -10.40 0.31 4.64
C ASN A 53 -10.67 -1.13 4.17
N LEU A 54 -9.70 -1.78 3.53
CA LEU A 54 -9.83 -3.17 3.05
C LEU A 54 -9.96 -4.16 4.22
N LEU A 55 -9.18 -3.96 5.29
CA LEU A 55 -9.27 -4.76 6.51
C LEU A 55 -10.60 -4.55 7.23
N SER A 56 -11.05 -3.29 7.32
CA SER A 56 -12.34 -2.91 7.92
C SER A 56 -13.52 -3.57 7.21
N ALA A 57 -13.48 -3.67 5.88
CA ALA A 57 -14.48 -4.39 5.08
C ALA A 57 -14.54 -5.90 5.41
N LYS A 58 -13.47 -6.46 6.00
CA LYS A 58 -13.42 -7.84 6.54
C LYS A 58 -13.66 -7.90 8.05
N LYS A 59 -14.14 -6.81 8.67
CA LYS A 59 -14.30 -6.66 10.13
C LYS A 59 -12.98 -6.90 10.90
N SER A 60 -11.87 -6.46 10.31
CA SER A 60 -10.52 -6.54 10.86
C SER A 60 -9.85 -5.16 10.83
N SER A 61 -8.64 -5.06 11.36
CA SER A 61 -7.77 -3.87 11.30
C SER A 61 -6.32 -4.32 11.40
N ILE A 62 -5.36 -3.41 11.15
CA ILE A 62 -3.94 -3.75 11.27
C ILE A 62 -3.58 -4.29 12.67
N HIS A 63 -4.24 -3.79 13.72
CA HIS A 63 -4.01 -4.20 15.10
C HIS A 63 -4.46 -5.63 15.38
N HIS A 64 -5.50 -6.11 14.68
CA HIS A 64 -6.04 -7.47 14.79
C HIS A 64 -5.19 -8.52 14.08
N LEU A 65 -4.23 -8.12 13.24
CA LEU A 65 -3.36 -9.07 12.54
C LEU A 65 -2.35 -9.71 13.50
N GLU A 66 -2.05 -10.99 13.26
CA GLU A 66 -0.94 -11.67 13.92
C GLU A 66 0.42 -11.06 13.50
N SER A 67 1.47 -11.30 14.29
CA SER A 67 2.80 -10.75 14.02
C SER A 67 3.36 -11.17 12.65
N SER A 68 3.13 -12.42 12.23
CA SER A 68 3.53 -12.92 10.90
C SER A 68 2.85 -12.14 9.78
N MET A 69 1.55 -11.90 9.91
CA MET A 69 0.75 -11.10 8.97
C MET A 69 1.21 -9.65 8.93
N LYS A 70 1.49 -9.04 10.09
CA LYS A 70 2.04 -7.67 10.18
C LYS A 70 3.38 -7.57 9.45
N ASN A 71 4.26 -8.54 9.64
CA ASN A 71 5.54 -8.60 8.94
C ASN A 71 5.35 -8.71 7.42
N LYS A 72 4.38 -9.52 6.97
CA LYS A 72 4.04 -9.62 5.55
C LYS A 72 3.55 -8.28 4.98
N VAL A 73 2.68 -7.56 5.70
CA VAL A 73 2.24 -6.21 5.30
C VAL A 73 3.43 -5.26 5.15
N ILE A 74 4.35 -5.26 6.11
CA ILE A 74 5.55 -4.39 6.10
C ILE A 74 6.42 -4.71 4.88
N GLN A 75 6.72 -5.99 4.65
CA GLN A 75 7.52 -6.43 3.51
C GLN A 75 6.88 -6.07 2.17
N ARG A 76 5.57 -6.31 2.02
CA ARG A 76 4.85 -5.97 0.79
C ARG A 76 4.84 -4.45 0.54
N LYS A 77 4.61 -3.64 1.58
CA LYS A 77 4.73 -2.17 1.48
C LYS A 77 6.11 -1.78 0.98
N GLN A 78 7.17 -2.29 1.62
CA GLN A 78 8.54 -1.98 1.24
C GLN A 78 8.82 -2.32 -0.24
N THR A 79 8.50 -3.53 -0.69
CA THR A 79 8.71 -3.95 -2.08
C THR A 79 7.96 -3.07 -3.08
N ILE A 80 6.71 -2.69 -2.78
CA ILE A 80 5.92 -1.82 -3.67
C ILE A 80 6.62 -0.46 -3.83
N PHE A 81 7.04 0.16 -2.73
CA PHE A 81 7.66 1.48 -2.77
C PHE A 81 9.07 1.46 -3.35
N GLU A 82 9.84 0.40 -3.13
CA GLU A 82 11.12 0.18 -3.82
C GLU A 82 10.92 0.10 -5.35
N ASN A 83 9.92 -0.65 -5.81
CA ASN A 83 9.61 -0.76 -7.24
C ASN A 83 9.17 0.58 -7.85
N ILE A 84 8.30 1.34 -7.15
CA ILE A 84 7.89 2.67 -7.58
C ILE A 84 9.09 3.62 -7.63
N THR A 85 9.94 3.63 -6.60
CA THR A 85 11.16 4.44 -6.61
C THR A 85 12.07 4.09 -7.78
N ASN A 86 12.34 2.81 -8.02
CA ASN A 86 13.17 2.39 -9.15
C ASN A 86 12.56 2.77 -10.50
N GLN A 87 11.23 2.78 -10.63
CA GLN A 87 10.54 3.11 -11.88
C GLN A 87 10.58 4.62 -12.21
N TYR A 88 10.50 5.49 -11.19
CA TYR A 88 10.31 6.93 -11.39
C TYR A 88 11.51 7.79 -10.95
N GLN A 89 12.46 7.25 -10.18
CA GLN A 89 13.61 8.01 -9.67
C GLN A 89 14.94 7.73 -10.39
N ASN A 90 15.04 6.68 -11.22
CA ASN A 90 16.27 6.24 -11.91
C ASN A 90 17.54 6.30 -11.04
#